data_AF-A0A5A5TB27-F1
#
_entry.id   AF-A0A5A5TB27-F1
#
_cell.length_a   1.000
_cell.length_b   1.000
_cell.length_c   1.000
_cell.angle_alpha   90.00
_cell.angle_beta   90.00
_cell.angle_gamma   90.00
#
_symmetry.space_group_name_H-M   'P 1'
#
loop_
_entity.id
_entity.type
_entity.pdbx_description
1 polymer ?
#
loop_
_entity_poly.entity_id
_entity_poly.type
_entity_poly.pdbx_seq_one_letter_code
_entity_poly.pdbx_strand_id
1 'polypeptide(L)'
;MEVTEKKRRRDAGVLQITERDIFTLTWISEQFCISFDQLQKLLGRNAKQATKTEGTLSISATRNAIDRWLQLALIETPRKVLKEHSSYVWLSRRGLSQLGIPYSYYLPKPSTANHIYIMVP
;
A
#
# COMPACT_ATOMS: atom_id res chain seq x y z
N MET A 1 -21.25 -31.20 4.71
CA MET A 1 -20.76 -29.83 4.89
C MET A 1 -19.26 -29.91 4.98
N GLU A 2 -18.55 -29.67 3.88
CA GLU A 2 -17.10 -29.80 3.81
C GLU A 2 -16.47 -28.50 4.30
N VAL A 3 -15.96 -28.50 5.52
CA VAL A 3 -15.20 -27.37 6.07
C VAL A 3 -13.81 -27.44 5.44
N THR A 4 -13.61 -26.73 4.33
CA THR A 4 -12.27 -26.56 3.76
C THR A 4 -11.43 -25.79 4.77
N GLU A 5 -10.59 -26.50 5.54
CA GLU A 5 -9.55 -25.90 6.36
C GLU A 5 -8.69 -25.00 5.48
N LYS A 6 -8.76 -23.68 5.70
CA LYS A 6 -7.88 -22.73 5.01
C LYS A 6 -6.44 -23.08 5.38
N LYS A 7 -5.75 -23.73 4.46
CA LYS A 7 -4.32 -24.09 4.57
C LYS A 7 -3.53 -22.87 5.09
N ARG A 8 -3.07 -22.97 6.34
CA ARG A 8 -2.25 -21.93 6.98
C ARG A 8 -1.00 -21.73 6.13
N ARG A 9 -0.73 -20.50 5.71
CA ARG A 9 0.46 -20.21 4.88
C ARG A 9 1.72 -20.42 5.72
N ARG A 10 2.78 -20.91 5.08
CA ARG A 10 4.05 -21.29 5.73
C ARG A 10 4.77 -20.11 6.41
N ASP A 11 4.46 -18.89 6.00
CA ASP A 11 5.00 -17.62 6.48
C ASP A 11 4.10 -16.92 7.52
N ALA A 12 3.04 -17.58 8.00
CA ALA A 12 2.12 -17.01 8.97
C ALA A 12 2.83 -16.64 10.29
N GLY A 13 3.16 -15.35 10.45
CA GLY A 13 3.80 -14.78 11.65
C GLY A 13 5.13 -14.07 11.38
N VAL A 14 5.74 -14.26 10.21
CA VAL A 14 6.96 -13.55 9.82
C VAL A 14 6.58 -12.38 8.90
N LEU A 15 6.87 -11.15 9.33
CA LEU A 15 6.63 -9.95 8.52
C LEU A 15 7.69 -9.86 7.42
N GLN A 16 7.42 -10.44 6.26
CA GLN A 16 8.29 -10.35 5.10
C GLN A 16 7.78 -9.30 4.11
N ILE A 17 8.70 -8.46 3.64
CA ILE A 17 8.47 -7.57 2.50
C ILE A 17 8.59 -8.41 1.23
N THR A 18 7.62 -8.28 0.33
CA THR A 18 7.65 -8.91 -0.99
C THR A 18 8.19 -7.94 -2.05
N GLU A 19 8.64 -8.46 -3.20
CA GLU A 19 9.05 -7.63 -4.35
C GLU A 19 7.95 -6.65 -4.78
N ARG A 20 6.70 -7.08 -4.74
CA ARG A 20 5.53 -6.23 -5.02
C ARG A 20 5.42 -5.08 -4.01
N ASP A 21 5.72 -5.34 -2.74
CA ASP A 21 5.70 -4.31 -1.70
C ASP A 21 6.82 -3.29 -1.95
N ILE A 22 8.04 -3.74 -2.29
CA ILE A 22 9.17 -2.85 -2.64
C ILE A 22 8.80 -1.97 -3.83
N PHE A 23 8.30 -2.56 -4.91
CA PHE A 23 7.85 -1.83 -6.09
C PHE A 23 6.80 -0.78 -5.73
N THR A 24 5.77 -1.19 -4.97
CA THR A 24 4.66 -0.32 -4.58
C THR A 24 5.12 0.82 -3.70
N LEU A 25 5.94 0.55 -2.68
CA LEU A 25 6.47 1.57 -1.78
C LEU A 25 7.40 2.54 -2.52
N THR A 26 8.22 2.05 -3.44
CA THR A 26 9.06 2.91 -4.29
C THR A 26 8.19 3.85 -5.12
N TRP A 27 7.16 3.32 -5.77
CA TRP A 27 6.22 4.11 -6.57
C TRP A 27 5.48 5.16 -5.72
N ILE A 28 5.04 4.82 -4.50
CA ILE A 28 4.41 5.78 -3.58
C ILE A 28 5.38 6.91 -3.22
N SER A 29 6.69 6.62 -3.10
CA SER A 29 7.68 7.63 -2.79
C SER A 29 7.86 8.65 -3.93
N GLU A 30 7.80 8.19 -5.18
CA GLU A 30 7.86 9.03 -6.37
C GLU A 30 6.60 9.89 -6.51
N GLN A 31 5.43 9.33 -6.17
CA GLN A 31 4.14 10.03 -6.23
C GLN A 31 3.79 10.77 -4.94
N PHE A 32 4.67 10.78 -3.95
CA PHE A 32 4.48 11.32 -2.59
C PHE A 32 3.44 10.63 -1.71
N CYS A 33 2.26 10.27 -2.24
CA CYS A 33 1.24 9.50 -1.55
C CYS A 33 0.32 8.77 -2.53
N ILE A 34 -0.55 7.90 -2.00
CA ILE A 34 -1.56 7.20 -2.79
C ILE A 34 -2.84 7.04 -1.96
N SER A 35 -4.02 7.13 -2.59
CA SER A 35 -5.28 6.81 -1.89
C SER A 35 -5.46 5.29 -1.74
N PHE A 36 -6.27 4.86 -0.77
CA PHE A 36 -6.54 3.42 -0.57
C PHE A 36 -7.07 2.74 -1.84
N ASP A 37 -7.97 3.40 -2.58
CA ASP A 37 -8.59 2.83 -3.78
C ASP A 37 -7.57 2.64 -4.90
N GLN A 38 -6.67 3.62 -5.08
CA GLN A 38 -5.55 3.52 -6.02
C GLN A 38 -4.55 2.46 -5.59
N LEU A 39 -4.31 2.31 -4.28
CA LEU A 39 -3.44 1.27 -3.75
C LEU A 39 -3.98 -0.14 -4.05
N GLN A 40 -5.30 -0.34 -3.99
CA GLN A 40 -5.92 -1.61 -4.39
C GLN A 40 -5.61 -1.94 -5.85
N LYS A 41 -5.71 -0.96 -6.75
CA LYS A 41 -5.39 -1.13 -8.17
C LYS A 41 -3.90 -1.39 -8.39
N LEU A 42 -3.02 -0.62 -7.75
CA LEU A 42 -1.57 -0.78 -7.89
C LEU A 42 -1.10 -2.16 -7.41
N LEU A 43 -1.56 -2.61 -6.25
CA LEU A 43 -1.24 -3.94 -5.73
C LEU A 43 -1.90 -5.08 -6.52
N GLY A 44 -3.07 -4.81 -7.12
CA GLY A 44 -3.81 -5.78 -7.94
C GLY A 44 -3.15 -5.99 -9.31
N ARG A 45 -2.78 -4.92 -10.00
CA ARG A 45 -2.04 -4.94 -11.27
C ARG A 45 -0.68 -5.66 -11.15
N ASN A 46 -0.07 -5.61 -9.96
CA ASN A 46 1.22 -6.26 -9.67
C ASN A 46 1.07 -7.58 -8.87
N ALA A 47 -0.13 -8.17 -8.83
CA ALA A 47 -0.34 -9.44 -8.14
C ALA A 47 0.20 -10.63 -8.98
N LYS A 48 0.89 -11.58 -8.33
CA LYS A 48 1.39 -12.80 -8.98
C LYS A 48 0.27 -13.78 -9.40
N GLN A 49 -0.95 -13.57 -8.92
CA GLN A 49 -2.12 -14.41 -9.20
C GLN A 49 -3.30 -13.53 -9.61
N ALA A 50 -4.19 -14.07 -10.44
CA ALA A 50 -5.42 -13.40 -10.81
C ALA A 50 -6.21 -12.98 -9.57
N THR A 51 -6.61 -11.71 -9.53
CA THR A 51 -7.47 -11.16 -8.50
C THR A 51 -8.93 -11.43 -8.83
N LYS A 52 -9.80 -11.46 -7.80
CA LYS A 52 -11.25 -11.67 -8.01
C LYS A 52 -11.86 -10.63 -8.94
N THR A 53 -11.44 -9.37 -8.79
CA THR A 53 -11.70 -8.29 -9.74
C THR A 53 -10.38 -8.02 -10.44
N GLU A 54 -10.35 -8.12 -11.77
CA GLU A 54 -9.13 -7.98 -12.56
C GLU A 54 -8.37 -6.69 -12.20
N GLY A 55 -7.06 -6.83 -11.98
CA GLY A 55 -6.17 -5.72 -11.64
C GLY A 55 -6.46 -5.03 -10.29
N THR A 56 -7.35 -5.55 -9.44
CA THR A 56 -7.73 -4.91 -8.17
C THR A 56 -7.61 -5.89 -7.01
N LEU A 57 -6.77 -5.54 -6.03
CA LEU A 57 -6.64 -6.32 -4.80
C LEU A 57 -7.84 -6.10 -3.88
N SER A 58 -8.27 -7.14 -3.16
CA SER A 58 -9.39 -7.01 -2.22
C SER A 58 -9.06 -6.05 -1.06
N ILE A 59 -10.09 -5.46 -0.46
CA ILE A 59 -9.95 -4.55 0.70
C ILE A 59 -9.16 -5.22 1.83
N SER A 60 -9.51 -6.46 2.18
CA SER A 60 -8.83 -7.20 3.25
C SER A 60 -7.36 -7.48 2.92
N ALA A 61 -7.05 -7.89 1.69
CA ALA A 61 -5.66 -8.14 1.31
C ALA A 61 -4.82 -6.85 1.24
N THR A 62 -5.45 -5.73 0.87
CA THR A 62 -4.83 -4.40 0.87
C THR A 62 -4.56 -3.92 2.30
N ARG A 63 -5.52 -4.07 3.22
CA ARG A 63 -5.31 -3.80 4.65
C ARG A 63 -4.19 -4.64 5.24
N ASN A 64 -4.12 -5.94 4.91
CA ASN A 64 -3.04 -6.81 5.37
C ASN A 64 -1.64 -6.36 4.86
N ALA A 65 -1.57 -5.69 3.70
CA ALA A 65 -0.32 -5.09 3.23
C ALA A 65 0.03 -3.84 4.05
N ILE A 66 -0.93 -2.94 4.23
CA ILE A 66 -0.80 -1.73 5.06
C ILE A 66 -0.37 -2.09 6.49
N ASP A 67 -1.05 -3.04 7.14
CA ASP A 67 -0.77 -3.45 8.52
C ASP A 67 0.66 -3.97 8.64
N ARG A 68 1.12 -4.77 7.66
CA ARG A 68 2.51 -5.24 7.60
C ARG A 68 3.48 -4.08 7.46
N TRP A 69 3.21 -3.12 6.58
CA TRP A 69 4.09 -1.97 6.36
C TRP A 69 4.14 -1.04 7.59
N LEU A 70 3.03 -0.89 8.31
CA LEU A 70 2.98 -0.17 9.59
C LEU A 70 3.81 -0.86 10.66
N GLN A 71 3.68 -2.19 10.81
CA GLN A 71 4.46 -2.96 11.77
C GLN A 71 5.96 -2.92 11.48
N LEU A 72 6.34 -2.80 10.21
CA LEU A 72 7.73 -2.61 9.77
C LEU A 72 8.19 -1.14 9.77
N ALA A 73 7.32 -0.22 10.20
CA ALA A 73 7.54 1.22 10.23
C ALA A 73 7.96 1.81 8.86
N LEU A 74 7.45 1.25 7.75
CA LEU A 74 7.75 1.70 6.38
C LEU A 74 6.87 2.88 5.95
N ILE A 75 5.66 2.96 6.50
CA ILE A 75 4.68 4.00 6.19
C ILE A 75 4.23 4.72 7.47
N GLU A 76 3.71 5.92 7.31
CA GLU A 76 2.94 6.59 8.36
C GLU A 76 1.54 5.99 8.48
N THR A 77 0.87 6.21 9.62
CA THR A 77 -0.53 5.81 9.81
C THR A 77 -1.43 6.43 8.73
N PRO A 78 -2.13 5.62 7.92
CA PRO A 78 -3.00 6.14 6.87
C PRO A 78 -4.10 7.02 7.42
N ARG A 79 -4.35 8.16 6.79
CA ARG A 79 -5.42 9.09 7.20
C ARG A 79 -6.04 9.80 6.01
N LYS A 80 -7.25 10.32 6.19
CA LYS A 80 -7.87 11.19 5.20
C LYS A 80 -7.10 12.51 5.12
N VAL A 81 -6.74 12.90 3.90
CA VAL A 81 -6.20 14.23 3.58
C VAL A 81 -7.29 15.10 2.97
N LEU A 82 -8.19 14.48 2.20
CA LEU A 82 -9.40 15.09 1.64
C LEU A 82 -10.62 14.32 2.16
N LYS A 83 -11.69 15.03 2.53
CA LYS A 83 -12.90 14.45 3.15
C LYS A 83 -13.58 13.41 2.24
N GLU A 84 -13.67 13.74 0.96
CA GLU A 84 -14.38 12.97 -0.08
C GLU A 84 -13.61 11.73 -0.56
N HIS A 85 -12.34 11.59 -0.18
CA HIS A 85 -11.50 10.48 -0.61
C HIS A 85 -11.26 9.48 0.52
N SER A 86 -10.86 8.28 0.13
CA SER A 86 -10.31 7.29 1.04
C SER A 86 -9.03 7.79 1.71
N SER A 87 -8.62 7.13 2.80
CA SER A 87 -7.35 7.43 3.47
C SER A 87 -6.17 7.32 2.51
N TYR A 88 -5.19 8.20 2.70
CA TYR A 88 -3.94 8.20 1.94
C TYR A 88 -2.86 7.45 2.70
N VAL A 89 -1.94 6.84 1.94
CA VAL A 89 -0.76 6.13 2.41
C VAL A 89 0.48 6.84 1.85
N TRP A 90 1.50 7.03 2.68
CA TRP A 90 2.80 7.58 2.29
C TRP A 90 3.91 7.04 3.20
N LEU A 91 5.17 7.14 2.74
CA LEU A 91 6.30 6.58 3.47
C LEU A 91 6.61 7.39 4.74
N SER A 92 7.05 6.66 5.77
CA SER A 92 7.66 7.29 6.94
C SER A 92 9.13 7.65 6.65
N ARG A 93 9.74 8.49 7.51
CA ARG A 93 11.19 8.75 7.47
C ARG A 93 12.01 7.46 7.53
N ARG A 94 11.58 6.54 8.38
CA ARG A 94 12.23 5.24 8.59
C ARG A 94 12.04 4.32 7.38
N GLY A 95 10.89 4.37 6.71
CA GLY A 95 10.65 3.62 5.48
C GLY A 95 11.55 4.07 4.34
N LEU A 96 11.68 5.39 4.13
CA LEU A 96 12.59 5.96 3.12
C LEU A 96 14.03 5.49 3.35
N SER A 97 14.51 5.56 4.60
CA SER A 97 15.86 5.11 4.96
C SER A 97 16.04 3.60 4.77
N GLN A 98 15.10 2.77 5.23
CA GLN A 98 15.19 1.31 5.10
C GLN A 98 15.15 0.84 3.64
N LEU A 99 14.42 1.53 2.78
CA LEU A 99 14.31 1.20 1.35
C LEU A 99 15.40 1.85 0.50
N GLY A 100 16.32 2.63 1.09
CA GLY A 100 17.38 3.33 0.35
C GLY A 100 16.85 4.38 -0.62
N ILE A 101 15.66 4.93 -0.38
CA ILE A 101 15.02 5.90 -1.26
C ILE A 101 15.65 7.29 -1.02
N PRO A 102 16.18 7.97 -2.06
CA PRO A 102 16.93 9.22 -1.90
C PRO A 102 16.04 10.46 -1.72
N TYR A 103 14.72 10.31 -1.59
CA TYR A 103 13.78 11.41 -1.45
C TYR A 103 13.66 11.90 0.00
N SER A 104 13.44 13.20 0.15
CA SER A 104 13.13 13.79 1.45
C SER A 104 11.75 13.37 1.93
N TYR A 105 11.61 13.25 3.25
CA TYR A 105 10.31 12.99 3.86
C TYR A 105 9.27 14.04 3.44
N TYR A 106 8.10 13.54 3.08
CA TYR A 106 6.99 14.36 2.63
C TYR A 106 5.73 14.09 3.46
N LEU A 107 5.06 15.17 3.87
CA LEU A 107 3.76 15.13 4.53
C LEU A 107 2.68 15.55 3.52
N PRO A 108 1.72 14.67 3.17
CA PRO A 108 0.67 15.00 2.22
C PRO A 108 -0.17 16.20 2.65
N LYS A 109 -0.25 17.18 1.75
CA LYS A 109 -1.11 18.37 1.85
C LYS A 109 -2.34 18.20 0.95
N PRO A 110 -3.49 18.82 1.29
CA PRO A 110 -4.71 18.72 0.49
C PRO A 110 -4.56 19.06 -0.99
N SER A 111 -3.82 20.14 -1.32
CA SER A 111 -3.60 20.58 -2.70
C SER A 111 -2.89 19.52 -3.55
N THR A 112 -1.83 18.91 -3.01
CA THR A 112 -1.06 17.87 -3.71
C THR A 112 -1.83 16.56 -3.78
N ALA A 113 -2.53 16.17 -2.71
CA ALA A 113 -3.33 14.95 -2.69
C ALA A 113 -4.42 14.95 -3.77
N ASN A 114 -5.06 16.10 -3.99
CA ASN A 114 -6.07 16.26 -5.04
C ASN A 114 -5.47 16.06 -6.45
N HIS A 115 -4.28 16.60 -6.70
CA HIS A 115 -3.59 16.46 -7.98
C HIS A 115 -3.17 15.01 -8.25
N ILE A 116 -2.59 14.34 -7.25
CA ILE A 116 -2.20 12.92 -7.36
C ILE A 116 -3.42 12.04 -7.61
N TYR A 117 -4.55 12.34 -6.97
CA TYR A 117 -5.77 11.56 -7.17
C TYR A 117 -6.21 11.53 -8.65
N ILE A 118 -6.05 12.64 -9.37
CA ILE A 118 -6.42 12.77 -10.79
C ILE A 118 -5.42 12.04 -11.71
N MET A 119 -4.14 11.97 -11.32
CA MET A 119 -3.06 11.46 -12.16
C MET A 119 -2.96 9.93 -12.17
N VAL A 120 -3.55 9.24 -11.19
CA VAL A 120 -3.40 7.79 -11.00
C VAL A 120 -4.71 7.08 -11.38
N PRO A 121 -4.77 6.42 -12.55
CA PRO A 121 -5.98 5.82 -13.13
C PRO A 121 -6.42 4.51 -12.46
#